data_AF-A0A537ZU75-F1
#
_entry.id   AF-A0A537ZU75-F1
#
_cell.length_a   1.000
_cell.length_b   1.000
_cell.length_c   1.000
_cell.angle_alpha   90.00
_cell.angle_beta   90.00
_cell.angle_gamma   90.00
#
_symmetry.space_group_name_H-M   'P 1'
#
loop_
_entity.id
_entity.type
_entity.pdbx_description
1 polymer ?
#
loop_
_entity_poly.entity_id
_entity_poly.type
_entity_poly.pdbx_seq_one_letter_code
_entity_poly.pdbx_strand_id
1 'polypeptide(L)'
;MRGATSGAGVTTCRPARWCSAVPRCWAPRNSACSRAGASCARQPRLSVLTTGDELVEPGSELGPGQIRDANAHSVPALARSAGAMVAAVRHTGDDPEATREAIRESLAADVAVVCGGVSVGEHDHVRPAFAALDVEEVFWGLALRPGRPTWFGTTADGTLAFGLPGNPVSAVVTFILLARPALLAMAGAEPGRHRSTAVLDAPYLKR
;
A
#
# COMPACT_ATOMS: atom_id res chain seq x y z
N MET A 1 -44.47 12.51 -20.52
CA MET A 1 -43.06 12.81 -20.84
C MET A 1 -42.21 11.64 -20.34
N ARG A 2 -41.66 10.81 -21.24
CA ARG A 2 -40.75 9.72 -20.86
C ARG A 2 -39.36 10.32 -20.65
N GLY A 3 -38.80 10.14 -19.46
CA GLY A 3 -37.48 10.68 -19.09
C GLY A 3 -36.37 10.10 -19.96
N ALA A 4 -35.55 10.99 -20.52
CA ALA A 4 -34.41 10.68 -21.36
C ALA A 4 -33.20 10.23 -20.52
N THR A 5 -33.33 9.13 -19.78
CA THR A 5 -32.22 8.54 -19.02
C THR A 5 -31.89 7.17 -19.59
N SER A 6 -30.86 7.15 -20.45
CA SER A 6 -30.23 5.99 -21.10
C SER A 6 -31.12 5.14 -22.02
N GLY A 7 -30.81 5.16 -23.33
CA GLY A 7 -31.36 4.21 -24.30
C GLY A 7 -30.75 2.81 -24.14
N ALA A 8 -31.47 1.79 -24.59
CA ALA A 8 -30.95 0.42 -24.68
C ALA A 8 -29.65 0.41 -25.52
N GLY A 9 -28.56 -0.13 -24.97
CA GLY A 9 -27.23 -0.15 -25.60
C GLY A 9 -26.25 0.93 -25.12
N VAL A 10 -26.66 1.84 -24.23
CA VAL A 10 -25.73 2.78 -23.58
C VAL A 10 -24.92 2.06 -22.49
N THR A 11 -23.59 2.16 -22.55
CA THR A 11 -22.69 1.70 -21.49
C THR A 11 -22.95 2.49 -20.21
N THR A 12 -23.69 1.90 -19.26
CA THR A 12 -24.03 2.52 -17.97
C THR A 12 -22.89 2.44 -16.94
N CYS A 13 -22.04 1.41 -17.04
CA CYS A 13 -20.79 1.28 -16.29
C CYS A 13 -19.61 1.18 -17.26
N ARG A 14 -18.69 2.13 -17.21
CA ARG A 14 -17.43 2.05 -17.96
C ARG A 14 -16.48 1.05 -17.27
N PRO A 15 -15.71 0.24 -18.04
CA PRO A 15 -14.57 -0.46 -17.47
C PRO A 15 -13.64 0.57 -16.78
N ALA A 16 -13.01 0.16 -15.68
CA ALA A 16 -12.16 0.97 -14.81
C ALA A 16 -12.83 2.06 -13.92
N ARG A 17 -14.16 2.06 -13.79
CA ARG A 17 -14.82 2.89 -12.76
C ARG A 17 -14.82 2.20 -11.41
N TRP A 18 -14.13 2.81 -10.44
CA TRP A 18 -14.18 2.42 -9.03
C TRP A 18 -15.61 2.57 -8.50
N CYS A 19 -16.23 1.47 -8.07
CA CYS A 19 -17.52 1.53 -7.40
C CYS A 19 -17.30 1.94 -5.94
N SER A 20 -17.46 3.24 -5.66
CA SER A 20 -17.32 3.81 -4.31
C SER A 20 -18.48 3.45 -3.36
N ALA A 21 -19.52 2.78 -3.85
CA ALA A 21 -20.66 2.39 -3.04
C ALA A 21 -20.52 0.94 -2.57
N VAL A 22 -20.07 0.80 -1.31
CA VAL A 22 -20.17 -0.41 -0.47
C VAL A 22 -19.18 -1.53 -0.86
N PRO A 23 -18.60 -2.27 0.11
CA PRO A 23 -17.86 -3.54 -0.15
C PRO A 23 -18.69 -4.64 -0.85
N ARG A 24 -19.92 -4.33 -1.29
CA ARG A 24 -20.92 -5.23 -1.85
C ARG A 24 -21.16 -4.98 -3.34
N CYS A 25 -20.10 -4.80 -4.13
CA CYS A 25 -20.19 -5.22 -5.55
C CYS A 25 -20.41 -6.74 -5.70
N TRP A 26 -20.35 -7.50 -4.59
CA TRP A 26 -20.79 -8.88 -4.44
C TRP A 26 -22.33 -8.98 -4.40
N ALA A 27 -22.98 -8.81 -5.56
CA ALA A 27 -24.40 -9.11 -5.88
C ALA A 27 -25.51 -8.21 -5.24
N PRO A 28 -26.71 -8.16 -5.85
CA PRO A 28 -27.09 -7.22 -6.91
C PRO A 28 -27.98 -6.10 -6.35
N ARG A 29 -27.51 -4.86 -6.39
CA ARG A 29 -28.38 -3.66 -6.40
C ARG A 29 -27.86 -2.62 -7.38
N ASN A 30 -27.77 -3.02 -8.64
CA ASN A 30 -27.77 -2.08 -9.76
C ASN A 30 -29.25 -1.91 -10.19
N SER A 31 -30.06 -1.22 -9.38
CA SER A 31 -31.53 -1.24 -9.48
C SER A 31 -32.10 -0.68 -10.78
N ALA A 32 -31.30 -0.01 -11.61
CA ALA A 32 -31.71 0.54 -12.92
C ALA A 32 -31.38 -0.39 -14.10
N CYS A 33 -30.51 -1.39 -13.91
CA CYS A 33 -30.18 -2.37 -14.94
C CYS A 33 -30.39 -3.75 -14.32
N SER A 34 -31.38 -4.51 -14.81
CA SER A 34 -31.68 -5.89 -14.42
C SER A 34 -30.57 -6.91 -14.78
N ARG A 35 -29.30 -6.54 -14.60
CA ARG A 35 -28.13 -7.42 -14.79
C ARG A 35 -27.76 -8.03 -13.45
N ALA A 36 -27.97 -9.34 -13.35
CA ALA A 36 -27.51 -10.16 -12.25
C ALA A 36 -25.98 -10.35 -12.37
N GLY A 37 -25.22 -9.36 -11.91
CA GLY A 37 -23.76 -9.41 -11.85
C GLY A 37 -23.05 -8.50 -12.86
N ALA A 38 -21.91 -7.98 -12.44
CA ALA A 38 -20.96 -7.23 -13.25
C ALA A 38 -19.59 -7.85 -13.10
N SER A 39 -18.78 -7.88 -14.16
CA SER A 39 -17.38 -8.26 -14.07
C SER A 39 -16.62 -7.18 -13.29
N CYS A 40 -15.87 -7.59 -12.28
CA CYS A 40 -15.06 -6.70 -11.45
C CYS A 40 -13.62 -7.24 -11.42
N ALA A 41 -12.65 -6.33 -11.29
CA ALA A 41 -11.28 -6.72 -11.02
C ALA A 41 -11.18 -7.46 -9.68
N ARG A 42 -10.23 -8.39 -9.57
CA ARG A 42 -9.92 -9.06 -8.31
C ARG A 42 -9.37 -8.03 -7.31
N GLN A 43 -9.73 -8.18 -6.05
CA GLN A 43 -9.15 -7.39 -4.97
C GLN A 43 -7.65 -7.75 -4.81
N PRO A 44 -6.71 -6.77 -4.88
CA PRO A 44 -5.30 -7.05 -4.65
C PRO A 44 -5.06 -7.42 -3.18
N ARG A 45 -4.21 -8.42 -2.96
CA ARG A 45 -3.79 -8.91 -1.64
C ARG A 45 -2.50 -8.20 -1.26
N LEU A 46 -2.49 -7.58 -0.08
CA LEU A 46 -1.33 -6.87 0.45
C LEU A 46 -0.90 -7.46 1.80
N SER A 47 0.37 -7.73 1.98
CA SER A 47 0.99 -8.07 3.27
C SER A 47 1.77 -6.86 3.81
N VAL A 48 1.78 -6.72 5.14
CA VAL A 48 2.58 -5.71 5.84
C VAL A 48 3.53 -6.40 6.81
N LEU A 49 4.79 -6.02 6.76
CA LEU A 49 5.82 -6.39 7.72
C LEU A 49 6.39 -5.13 8.36
N THR A 50 6.50 -5.10 9.68
CA THR A 50 7.26 -4.08 10.40
C THR A 50 8.51 -4.69 11.01
N THR A 51 9.60 -3.92 11.06
CA THR A 51 10.89 -4.37 11.59
C THR A 51 11.38 -3.42 12.68
N GLY A 52 11.96 -3.97 13.75
CA GLY A 52 12.67 -3.19 14.78
C GLY A 52 12.40 -3.68 16.20
N ASP A 53 13.45 -3.98 16.96
CA ASP A 53 13.35 -4.48 18.34
C ASP A 53 12.75 -3.44 19.31
N GLU A 54 12.77 -2.17 18.94
CA GLU A 54 12.19 -1.08 19.72
C GLU A 54 10.66 -1.04 19.67
N LEU A 55 10.03 -1.76 18.73
CA LEU A 55 8.61 -1.63 18.44
C LEU A 55 7.76 -2.42 19.44
N VAL A 56 6.74 -1.76 19.99
CA VAL A 56 5.71 -2.39 20.82
C VAL A 56 4.30 -2.12 20.32
N GLU A 57 3.39 -3.05 20.58
CA GLU A 57 1.97 -2.92 20.25
C GLU A 57 1.36 -1.67 20.93
N PRO A 58 0.52 -0.89 20.23
CA PRO A 58 -0.21 0.21 20.84
C PRO A 58 -1.07 -0.22 22.02
N GLY A 59 -0.87 0.43 23.16
CA GLY A 59 -1.56 0.12 24.42
C GLY A 59 -0.65 -0.55 25.45
N SER A 60 0.50 -1.07 25.04
CA SER A 60 1.54 -1.57 25.96
C SER A 60 2.19 -0.42 26.75
N GLU A 61 2.67 -0.74 27.96
CA GLU A 61 3.57 0.14 28.71
C GLU A 61 4.91 0.25 27.96
N LEU A 62 5.45 1.46 27.87
CA LEU A 62 6.71 1.71 27.17
C LEU A 62 7.90 1.50 28.12
N GLY A 63 8.76 0.55 27.79
CA GLY A 63 10.08 0.43 28.38
C GLY A 63 11.06 1.47 27.82
N PRO A 64 12.26 1.59 28.42
CA PRO A 64 13.30 2.48 27.93
C PRO A 64 13.68 2.15 26.47
N GLY A 65 13.65 3.16 25.60
CA GLY A 65 14.02 3.02 24.18
C GLY A 65 12.93 2.44 23.29
N GLN A 66 11.80 1.99 23.84
CA GLN A 66 10.69 1.44 23.04
C GLN A 66 9.81 2.54 22.45
N ILE A 67 9.26 2.28 21.27
CA ILE A 67 8.30 3.14 20.59
C ILE A 67 7.11 2.29 20.12
N ARG A 68 5.96 2.95 19.94
CA ARG A 68 4.76 2.25 19.46
C ARG A 68 4.84 2.00 17.97
N ASP A 69 4.48 0.79 17.53
CA ASP A 69 4.38 0.49 16.11
C ASP A 69 3.16 1.17 15.50
N ALA A 70 3.36 2.35 14.90
CA ALA A 70 2.29 3.04 14.18
C ALA A 70 2.09 2.51 12.75
N ASN A 71 3.10 1.85 12.17
CA ASN A 71 3.09 1.42 10.77
C ASN A 71 2.23 0.17 10.59
N ALA A 72 2.25 -0.74 11.57
CA ALA A 72 1.39 -1.92 11.63
C ALA A 72 -0.11 -1.60 11.60
N HIS A 73 -0.51 -0.36 11.90
CA HIS A 73 -1.90 0.08 11.79
C HIS A 73 -2.15 1.03 10.61
N SER A 74 -1.25 1.99 10.40
CA SER A 74 -1.42 3.03 9.39
C SER A 74 -1.40 2.45 7.97
N VAL A 75 -0.45 1.57 7.67
CA VAL A 75 -0.29 0.99 6.32
C VAL A 75 -1.47 0.06 5.98
N PRO A 76 -1.89 -0.89 6.83
CA PRO A 76 -3.10 -1.67 6.58
C PRO A 76 -4.36 -0.83 6.40
N ALA A 77 -4.55 0.24 7.19
CA ALA A 77 -5.69 1.13 7.04
C ALA A 77 -5.69 1.83 5.67
N LEU A 78 -4.54 2.35 5.24
CA LEU A 78 -4.39 2.95 3.92
C LEU A 78 -4.60 1.94 2.79
N ALA A 79 -4.08 0.72 2.93
CA ALA A 79 -4.30 -0.36 1.96
C ALA A 79 -5.78 -0.70 1.79
N ARG A 80 -6.52 -0.86 2.91
CA ARG A 80 -7.98 -1.08 2.87
C ARG A 80 -8.71 0.09 2.22
N SER A 81 -8.28 1.33 2.49
CA SER A 81 -8.86 2.53 1.85
C SER A 81 -8.60 2.58 0.33
N ALA A 82 -7.52 1.96 -0.13
CA ALA A 82 -7.19 1.80 -1.55
C ALA A 82 -7.89 0.59 -2.19
N GLY A 83 -8.73 -0.13 -1.44
CA GLY A 83 -9.48 -1.29 -1.90
C GLY A 83 -8.72 -2.60 -1.83
N ALA A 84 -7.56 -2.68 -1.18
CA ALA A 84 -6.81 -3.93 -1.04
C ALA A 84 -7.34 -4.81 0.11
N MET A 85 -7.16 -6.12 -0.02
CA MET A 85 -7.33 -7.07 1.08
C MET A 85 -6.00 -7.18 1.83
N VAL A 86 -5.97 -6.81 3.11
CA VAL A 86 -4.78 -7.01 3.95
C VAL A 86 -4.71 -8.49 4.33
N ALA A 87 -3.78 -9.21 3.72
CA ALA A 87 -3.62 -10.66 3.88
C ALA A 87 -2.91 -11.02 5.21
N ALA A 88 -1.94 -10.22 5.61
CA ALA A 88 -1.21 -10.39 6.87
C ALA A 88 -0.62 -9.05 7.33
N VAL A 89 -0.50 -8.91 8.65
CA VAL A 89 0.32 -7.89 9.31
C VAL A 89 1.24 -8.65 10.26
N ARG A 90 2.54 -8.48 10.09
CA ARG A 90 3.57 -9.20 10.83
C ARG A 90 4.59 -8.21 11.38
N HIS A 91 5.28 -8.65 12.42
CA HIS A 91 6.40 -7.95 13.02
C HIS A 91 7.58 -8.91 13.14
N THR A 92 8.79 -8.41 12.91
CA THR A 92 10.05 -9.13 13.15
C THR A 92 11.03 -8.20 13.84
N GLY A 93 11.87 -8.76 14.71
CA GLY A 93 13.01 -8.06 15.28
C GLY A 93 14.17 -7.91 14.29
N ASP A 94 15.30 -7.41 14.78
CA ASP A 94 16.52 -7.15 14.01
C ASP A 94 17.39 -8.43 13.85
N ASP A 95 16.76 -9.55 13.49
CA ASP A 95 17.45 -10.78 13.11
C ASP A 95 17.43 -10.97 11.58
N PRO A 96 18.59 -11.15 10.91
CA PRO A 96 18.65 -11.27 9.46
C PRO A 96 17.87 -12.46 8.89
N GLU A 97 17.88 -13.60 9.59
CA GLU A 97 17.25 -14.83 9.11
C GLU A 97 15.73 -14.79 9.32
N ALA A 98 15.29 -14.29 10.48
CA ALA A 98 13.88 -14.03 10.77
C ALA A 98 13.31 -12.98 9.80
N THR A 99 14.07 -11.92 9.50
CA THR A 99 13.68 -10.90 8.52
C THR A 99 13.51 -11.52 7.13
N ARG A 100 14.44 -12.37 6.71
CA ARG A 100 14.37 -13.09 5.43
C ARG A 100 13.16 -14.01 5.36
N GLU A 101 12.87 -14.78 6.42
CA GLU A 101 11.67 -15.62 6.48
C GLU A 101 10.38 -14.79 6.41
N ALA A 102 10.30 -13.74 7.22
CA ALA A 102 9.14 -12.87 7.25
C ALA A 102 8.89 -12.17 5.89
N ILE A 103 9.95 -11.79 5.17
CA ILE A 103 9.85 -11.24 3.82
C ILE A 103 9.35 -12.33 2.86
N ARG A 104 9.91 -13.55 2.90
CA ARG A 104 9.45 -14.65 2.04
C ARG A 104 7.96 -14.94 2.21
N GLU A 105 7.48 -15.00 3.45
CA GLU A 105 6.05 -15.17 3.74
C GLU A 105 5.22 -13.98 3.23
N SER A 106 5.76 -12.76 3.31
CA SER A 106 5.10 -11.54 2.84
C SER A 106 4.96 -11.52 1.32
N LEU A 107 5.92 -12.08 0.59
CA LEU A 107 5.92 -12.18 -0.88
C LEU A 107 4.86 -13.16 -1.44
N ALA A 108 4.15 -13.92 -0.59
CA ALA A 108 3.00 -14.74 -1.01
C ALA A 108 1.71 -13.93 -1.29
N ALA A 109 1.74 -12.62 -1.06
CA ALA A 109 0.70 -11.67 -1.45
C ALA A 109 1.00 -11.05 -2.82
N ASP A 110 0.06 -10.29 -3.39
CA ASP A 110 0.32 -9.61 -4.67
C ASP A 110 1.23 -8.37 -4.47
N VAL A 111 1.18 -7.80 -3.26
CA VAL A 111 2.01 -6.67 -2.83
C VAL A 111 2.53 -6.93 -1.42
N ALA A 112 3.85 -6.83 -1.22
CA ALA A 112 4.49 -6.85 0.08
C ALA A 112 4.97 -5.45 0.45
N VAL A 113 4.64 -4.99 1.67
CA VAL A 113 5.11 -3.71 2.21
C VAL A 113 5.88 -3.95 3.49
N VAL A 114 7.18 -3.66 3.48
CA VAL A 114 8.06 -3.74 4.65
C VAL A 114 8.32 -2.32 5.16
N CYS A 115 8.06 -2.06 6.43
CA CYS A 115 8.27 -0.76 7.07
C CYS A 115 9.37 -0.86 8.13
N GLY A 116 10.43 -0.08 7.96
CA GLY A 116 11.63 -0.22 8.79
C GLY A 116 12.74 -0.97 8.06
N GLY A 117 13.96 -0.94 8.62
CA GLY A 117 15.07 -1.75 8.13
C GLY A 117 15.59 -1.47 6.72
N VAL A 118 15.22 -0.34 6.08
CA VAL A 118 15.63 0.05 4.71
C VAL A 118 16.54 1.29 4.65
N SER A 119 17.07 1.68 5.80
CA SER A 119 17.93 2.86 5.97
C SER A 119 19.41 2.49 5.87
N VAL A 120 20.30 3.48 5.71
CA VAL A 120 21.76 3.30 5.58
C VAL A 120 22.50 2.88 6.87
N GLY A 121 21.85 2.18 7.78
CA GLY A 121 22.41 1.76 9.07
C GLY A 121 22.96 0.34 9.07
N GLU A 122 23.71 -0.03 10.12
CA GLU A 122 24.28 -1.38 10.30
C GLU A 122 23.23 -2.50 10.43
N HIS A 123 21.96 -2.14 10.64
CA HIS A 123 20.82 -3.06 10.77
C HIS A 123 19.89 -3.06 9.53
N ASP A 124 20.40 -2.70 8.34
CA ASP A 124 19.66 -2.80 7.05
C ASP A 124 19.61 -4.27 6.59
N HIS A 125 18.74 -5.06 7.21
CA HIS A 125 18.55 -6.47 6.87
C HIS A 125 17.53 -6.68 5.74
N VAL A 126 16.71 -5.66 5.43
CA VAL A 126 15.62 -5.80 4.46
C VAL A 126 16.14 -5.89 3.02
N ARG A 127 17.08 -5.02 2.63
CA ARG A 127 17.62 -5.05 1.26
C ARG A 127 18.42 -6.33 0.94
N PRO A 128 19.35 -6.79 1.81
CA PRO A 128 20.00 -8.08 1.62
C PRO A 128 19.01 -9.26 1.58
N ALA A 129 17.96 -9.22 2.42
CA ALA A 129 16.94 -10.26 2.42
C ALA A 129 16.13 -10.30 1.11
N PHE A 130 15.76 -9.14 0.55
CA PHE A 130 15.13 -9.09 -0.78
C PHE A 130 16.04 -9.64 -1.87
N ALA A 131 17.32 -9.27 -1.87
CA ALA A 131 18.30 -9.80 -2.83
C ALA A 131 18.46 -11.32 -2.69
N ALA A 132 18.48 -11.86 -1.47
CA ALA A 132 18.59 -13.29 -1.22
C ALA A 132 17.32 -14.10 -1.58
N LEU A 133 16.21 -13.41 -1.86
CA LEU A 133 14.94 -13.98 -2.30
C LEU A 133 14.67 -13.69 -3.79
N ASP A 134 15.71 -13.34 -4.53
CA ASP A 134 15.66 -13.05 -5.97
C ASP A 134 14.63 -11.96 -6.34
N VAL A 135 14.41 -10.99 -5.44
CA VAL A 135 13.61 -9.81 -5.75
C VAL A 135 14.47 -8.82 -6.50
N GLU A 136 14.11 -8.54 -7.75
CA GLU A 136 14.81 -7.59 -8.61
C GLU A 136 14.61 -6.16 -8.08
N GLU A 137 15.70 -5.50 -7.69
CA GLU A 137 15.66 -4.08 -7.29
C GLU A 137 15.40 -3.21 -8.53
N VAL A 138 14.31 -2.45 -8.51
CA VAL A 138 13.96 -1.49 -9.57
C VAL A 138 14.51 -0.11 -9.23
N PHE A 139 14.38 0.32 -7.97
CA PHE A 139 15.04 1.52 -7.49
C PHE A 139 15.27 1.49 -5.98
N TRP A 140 16.30 2.22 -5.57
CA TRP A 140 16.56 2.57 -4.17
C TRP A 140 16.87 4.05 -4.06
N GLY A 141 16.17 4.71 -3.15
CA GLY A 141 16.32 6.14 -2.93
C GLY A 141 15.43 6.96 -3.87
N LEU A 142 14.67 7.89 -3.29
CA LEU A 142 13.87 8.86 -4.04
C LEU A 142 14.26 10.29 -3.68
N ALA A 143 14.19 11.19 -4.67
CA ALA A 143 14.30 12.63 -4.45
C ALA A 143 13.02 13.18 -3.79
N LEU A 144 12.73 12.68 -2.59
CA LEU A 144 11.51 12.91 -1.83
C LEU A 144 11.84 13.38 -0.41
N ARG A 145 11.06 14.35 0.09
CA ARG A 145 11.12 14.81 1.48
C ARG A 145 9.68 14.90 2.04
N PRO A 146 9.32 14.14 3.08
CA PRO A 146 10.06 13.03 3.71
C PRO A 146 9.99 11.73 2.90
N GLY A 147 10.90 10.77 3.15
CA GLY A 147 10.85 9.43 2.54
C GLY A 147 11.96 9.08 1.55
N ARG A 148 13.12 9.75 1.64
CA ARG A 148 14.29 9.46 0.80
C ARG A 148 14.69 7.97 0.76
N PRO A 149 14.83 7.23 1.89
CA PRO A 149 15.25 5.82 1.84
C PRO A 149 14.04 4.90 1.56
N THR A 150 13.47 5.03 0.36
CA THR A 150 12.43 4.12 -0.13
C THR A 150 13.03 3.16 -1.14
N TRP A 151 12.68 1.90 -1.03
CA TRP A 151 13.11 0.82 -1.89
C TRP A 151 11.90 0.21 -2.62
N PHE A 152 12.10 -0.22 -3.87
CA PHE A 152 11.09 -0.92 -4.64
C PHE A 152 11.73 -1.99 -5.52
N GLY A 153 11.07 -3.14 -5.58
CA GLY A 153 11.47 -4.25 -6.43
C GLY A 153 10.32 -5.17 -6.80
N THR A 154 10.62 -6.14 -7.65
CA THR A 154 9.65 -7.10 -8.18
C THR A 154 10.22 -8.51 -8.21
N THR A 155 9.40 -9.50 -7.88
CA THR A 155 9.74 -10.90 -8.08
C THR A 155 9.48 -11.33 -9.53
N ALA A 156 10.06 -12.45 -9.95
CA ALA A 156 9.84 -13.01 -11.29
C ALA A 156 8.38 -13.38 -11.60
N ASP A 157 7.58 -13.70 -10.57
CA ASP A 157 6.15 -13.99 -10.68
C ASP A 157 5.26 -12.72 -10.60
N GLY A 158 5.86 -11.54 -10.48
CA GLY A 158 5.18 -10.25 -10.59
C GLY A 158 4.67 -9.66 -9.27
N THR A 159 5.07 -10.21 -8.12
CA THR A 159 4.78 -9.62 -6.80
C THR A 159 5.55 -8.32 -6.63
N LEU A 160 4.86 -7.28 -6.18
CA LEU A 160 5.46 -5.97 -5.93
C LEU A 160 5.96 -5.88 -4.49
N ALA A 161 7.22 -5.52 -4.29
CA ALA A 161 7.81 -5.37 -2.96
C ALA A 161 8.21 -3.91 -2.71
N PHE A 162 7.69 -3.32 -1.63
CA PHE A 162 7.98 -1.96 -1.21
C PHE A 162 8.69 -1.96 0.14
N GLY A 163 9.88 -1.35 0.19
CA GLY A 163 10.60 -1.06 1.41
C GLY A 163 10.39 0.40 1.80
N LEU A 164 9.61 0.64 2.86
CA LEU A 164 9.25 1.98 3.34
C LEU A 164 10.07 2.36 4.59
N PRO A 165 10.36 3.65 4.79
CA PRO A 165 11.08 4.09 5.99
C PRO A 165 10.30 3.78 7.27
N GLY A 166 11.01 3.47 8.37
CA GLY A 166 10.37 3.20 9.67
C GLY A 166 9.66 4.41 10.29
N ASN A 167 10.03 5.63 9.91
CA ASN A 167 9.36 6.85 10.36
C ASN A 167 7.89 6.89 9.87
N PRO A 168 6.88 7.01 10.77
CA PRO A 168 5.47 6.87 10.38
C PRO A 168 4.99 7.88 9.33
N VAL A 169 5.42 9.14 9.43
CA VAL A 169 5.07 10.17 8.45
C VAL A 169 5.66 9.82 7.08
N SER A 170 6.92 9.36 7.08
CA SER A 170 7.60 8.96 5.84
C SER A 170 6.93 7.74 5.21
N ALA A 171 6.61 6.71 6.00
CA ALA A 171 5.90 5.51 5.54
C ALA A 171 4.54 5.84 4.93
N VAL A 172 3.74 6.70 5.57
CA VAL A 172 2.44 7.13 5.04
C VAL A 172 2.60 7.87 3.72
N VAL A 173 3.52 8.83 3.63
CA VAL A 173 3.76 9.60 2.41
C VAL A 173 4.22 8.69 1.27
N THR A 174 5.18 7.81 1.52
CA THR A 174 5.71 6.90 0.48
C THR A 174 4.69 5.85 0.06
N PHE A 175 3.90 5.32 1.00
CA PHE A 175 2.77 4.44 0.69
C PHE A 175 1.77 5.13 -0.25
N ILE A 176 1.35 6.36 0.08
CA ILE A 176 0.36 7.11 -0.72
C ILE A 176 0.89 7.41 -2.13
N LEU A 177 2.18 7.67 -2.27
CA LEU A 177 2.80 8.03 -3.55
C LEU A 177 3.14 6.82 -4.43
N LEU A 178 3.36 5.64 -3.85
CA LEU A 178 3.90 4.48 -4.57
C LEU A 178 3.00 3.24 -4.48
N ALA A 179 2.79 2.70 -3.27
CA ALA A 179 2.00 1.47 -3.09
C ALA A 179 0.52 1.69 -3.41
N ARG A 180 -0.07 2.81 -2.99
CA ARG A 180 -1.47 3.15 -3.27
C ARG A 180 -1.79 3.20 -4.77
N PRO A 181 -1.06 3.94 -5.64
CA PRO A 181 -1.37 3.92 -7.07
C PRO A 181 -1.17 2.54 -7.69
N ALA A 182 -0.22 1.72 -7.22
CA ALA A 182 -0.09 0.34 -7.67
C ALA A 182 -1.34 -0.49 -7.35
N LEU A 183 -1.82 -0.43 -6.10
CA LEU A 183 -3.06 -1.12 -5.69
C LEU A 183 -4.28 -0.67 -6.50
N LEU A 184 -4.40 0.63 -6.76
CA LEU A 184 -5.46 1.18 -7.60
C LEU A 184 -5.38 0.64 -9.02
N ALA A 185 -4.19 0.64 -9.64
CA ALA A 185 -3.99 0.11 -10.98
C ALA A 185 -4.33 -1.39 -11.06
N MET A 186 -3.91 -2.19 -10.06
CA MET A 186 -4.25 -3.63 -9.97
C MET A 186 -5.75 -3.88 -9.83
N ALA A 187 -6.45 -3.01 -9.11
CA ALA A 187 -7.90 -3.02 -8.99
C ALA A 187 -8.62 -2.45 -10.22
N GLY A 188 -7.89 -2.08 -11.27
CA GLY A 188 -8.42 -1.44 -12.48
C GLY A 188 -9.00 -0.04 -12.22
N ALA A 189 -8.61 0.62 -11.14
CA ALA A 189 -9.00 1.99 -10.81
C ALA A 189 -8.02 3.00 -11.44
N GLU A 190 -8.46 4.25 -11.58
CA GLU A 190 -7.55 5.32 -12.01
C GLU A 190 -6.52 5.60 -10.90
N PRO A 191 -5.21 5.36 -11.12
CA PRO A 191 -4.19 5.49 -10.09
C PRO A 191 -3.82 6.96 -9.82
N GLY A 192 -4.14 7.85 -10.76
CA GLY A 192 -3.85 9.28 -10.69
C GLY A 192 -4.46 9.95 -9.47
N ARG A 193 -3.66 10.79 -8.80
CA ARG A 193 -4.16 11.65 -7.73
C ARG A 193 -4.69 12.95 -8.34
N HIS A 194 -5.84 13.42 -7.84
CA HIS A 194 -6.32 14.75 -8.19
C HIS A 194 -5.30 15.81 -7.74
N ARG A 195 -4.90 16.68 -8.67
CA ARG A 195 -3.99 17.80 -8.42
C ARG A 195 -4.74 19.10 -8.66
N SER A 196 -4.62 20.02 -7.72
CA SER A 196 -5.16 21.38 -7.81
C SER A 196 -4.06 22.39 -7.50
N THR A 197 -4.20 23.59 -8.06
CA THR A 197 -3.31 24.73 -7.79
C THR A 197 -4.01 25.67 -6.82
N ALA A 198 -3.28 26.15 -5.81
CA ALA A 198 -3.79 27.10 -4.82
C ALA A 198 -2.69 28.10 -4.42
N VAL A 199 -3.09 29.23 -3.86
CA VAL A 199 -2.19 30.26 -3.30
C VAL A 199 -2.11 30.04 -1.79
N LEU A 200 -0.90 30.07 -1.23
CA LEU A 200 -0.70 29.97 0.21
C LEU A 200 -1.18 31.25 0.90
N ASP A 201 -1.83 31.10 2.05
CA ASP A 201 -2.24 32.20 2.92
C ASP A 201 -1.08 32.75 3.78
N ALA A 202 -0.02 31.96 3.94
CA ALA A 202 1.21 32.32 4.63
C ALA A 202 2.47 31.85 3.88
N PRO A 203 3.63 32.53 4.02
CA PRO A 203 4.88 32.09 3.43
C PRO A 203 5.29 30.68 3.90
N TYR A 204 5.58 29.78 2.97
CA TYR A 204 6.14 28.46 3.25
C TYR A 204 7.62 28.42 2.90
N LEU A 205 8.48 28.30 3.92
CA LEU A 205 9.91 28.12 3.72
C LEU A 205 10.21 26.66 3.40
N LYS A 206 10.40 26.38 2.11
CA LYS A 206 10.91 25.09 1.65
C LYS A 206 12.39 24.98 2.01
N ARG A 207 12.66 24.33 3.14
CA ARG A 207 14.02 23.96 3.56
C ARG A 207 14.49 22.69 2.87
#